data_AF-A0A957JVK1-F1
#
_entry.id   AF-A0A957JVK1-F1
#
_cell.length_a   1.000
_cell.length_b   1.000
_cell.length_c   1.000
_cell.angle_alpha   90.00
_cell.angle_beta   90.00
_cell.angle_gamma   90.00
#
_symmetry.space_group_name_H-M   'P 1'
#
loop_
_entity.id
_entity.type
_entity.pdbx_description
1 polymer ?
#
loop_
_entity_poly.entity_id
_entity_poly.type
_entity_poly.pdbx_seq_one_letter_code
_entity_poly.pdbx_strand_id
1 'polypeptide(L)'
;MKQLNSTLLGFVLILGLITFNWWLFGAWLDKNYWQWYMNTGKFIGLGLSVTSMVWGKMGDHPGLIAKNPLAYLGAYAQLVGLPIYAVGTHLRSVNDADIFDRLVTILMALLITAALMVYLVTIVPIQYFIFLLVGAPARAFNRSSMMVAARFVGTQLEIKDVKRGDQMESGWWQASAAEEPVELTGLLSSLFLTILEVVLG
;
A
#
# COMPACT_ATOMS: atom_id res chain seq x y z
N MET A 1 -10.57 9.04 -24.76
CA MET A 1 -9.37 8.44 -25.39
C MET A 1 -8.14 8.43 -24.47
N LYS A 2 -7.68 9.55 -23.89
CA LYS A 2 -6.46 9.57 -23.03
C LYS A 2 -6.47 8.56 -21.86
N GLN A 3 -7.60 8.39 -21.16
CA GLN A 3 -7.71 7.44 -20.04
C GLN A 3 -7.66 5.96 -20.44
N LEU A 4 -8.12 5.62 -21.65
CA LEU A 4 -8.08 4.24 -22.14
C LEU A 4 -6.63 3.83 -22.41
N ASN A 5 -5.87 4.72 -23.06
CA ASN A 5 -4.46 4.48 -23.37
C ASN A 5 -3.61 4.32 -22.11
N SER A 6 -3.82 5.14 -21.08
CA SER A 6 -3.08 5.02 -19.81
C SER A 6 -3.41 3.73 -19.06
N THR A 7 -4.67 3.30 -19.11
CA THR A 7 -5.11 2.04 -18.50
C THR A 7 -4.47 0.85 -19.21
N LEU A 8 -4.53 0.81 -20.54
CA LEU A 8 -3.91 -0.25 -21.35
C LEU A 8 -2.40 -0.31 -21.13
N LEU A 9 -1.71 0.84 -21.16
CA LEU A 9 -0.28 0.90 -20.90
C LEU A 9 0.07 0.36 -19.52
N GLY A 10 -0.67 0.74 -18.47
CA GLY A 10 -0.43 0.23 -17.12
C GLY A 10 -0.64 -1.29 -17.03
N PHE A 11 -1.64 -1.85 -17.70
CA PHE A 11 -1.82 -3.31 -17.77
C PHE A 11 -0.66 -4.00 -18.48
N VAL A 12 -0.20 -3.45 -19.61
CA VAL A 12 0.96 -3.98 -20.34
C VAL A 12 2.20 -3.99 -19.44
N LEU A 13 2.44 -2.91 -18.68
CA LEU A 13 3.55 -2.83 -17.73
C LEU A 13 3.42 -3.87 -16.61
N ILE A 14 2.25 -4.00 -15.99
CA ILE A 14 2.01 -4.97 -14.90
C ILE A 14 2.21 -6.41 -15.42
N LEU A 15 1.61 -6.74 -16.57
CA LEU A 15 1.76 -8.07 -17.17
C LEU A 15 3.21 -8.35 -17.56
N GLY A 16 3.91 -7.37 -18.14
CA GLY A 16 5.33 -7.47 -18.45
C GLY A 16 6.18 -7.75 -17.20
N LEU A 17 5.90 -7.06 -16.08
CA LEU A 17 6.58 -7.32 -14.81
C LEU A 17 6.25 -8.71 -14.25
N ILE A 18 5.01 -9.18 -14.35
CA ILE A 18 4.65 -10.54 -13.91
C ILE A 18 5.38 -11.59 -14.75
N THR A 19 5.38 -11.45 -16.08
CA THR A 19 6.11 -12.36 -16.98
C THR A 19 7.61 -12.34 -16.68
N PHE A 20 8.18 -11.16 -16.45
CA PHE A 20 9.57 -11.01 -16.04
C PHE A 20 9.87 -11.72 -14.72
N ASN A 21 9.04 -11.55 -13.69
CA ASN A 21 9.20 -12.25 -12.42
C ASN A 21 9.05 -13.75 -12.57
N TRP A 22 8.12 -14.23 -13.39
CA TRP A 22 7.95 -15.66 -13.62
C TRP A 22 9.21 -16.29 -14.24
N TRP A 23 9.80 -15.62 -15.23
CA TRP A 23 11.10 -15.99 -15.79
C TRP A 23 12.24 -15.91 -14.77
N LEU A 24 12.33 -14.79 -14.02
CA LEU A 24 13.38 -14.56 -13.04
C LEU A 24 13.40 -15.65 -11.96
N PHE A 25 12.22 -15.97 -11.40
CA PHE A 25 12.09 -16.99 -10.35
C PHE A 25 12.38 -18.40 -10.87
N GLY A 26 11.93 -18.72 -12.09
CA GLY A 26 12.24 -20.00 -12.71
C GLY A 26 13.73 -20.17 -13.02
N ALA A 27 14.35 -19.14 -13.61
CA ALA A 27 15.74 -19.21 -14.07
C ALA A 27 16.77 -19.08 -12.94
N TRP A 28 16.47 -18.31 -11.88
CA TRP A 28 17.46 -17.99 -10.84
C TRP A 28 17.16 -18.60 -9.47
N LEU A 29 15.90 -18.90 -9.16
CA LEU A 29 15.50 -19.35 -7.83
C LEU A 29 14.97 -20.79 -7.83
N ASP A 30 14.84 -21.42 -9.00
CA ASP A 30 14.21 -22.74 -9.18
C ASP A 30 12.86 -22.85 -8.47
N LYS A 31 12.08 -21.75 -8.53
CA LYS A 31 10.80 -21.62 -7.83
C LYS A 31 9.72 -21.13 -8.78
N ASN A 32 8.51 -21.62 -8.56
CA ASN A 32 7.34 -21.05 -9.20
C ASN A 32 6.99 -19.70 -8.52
N TYR A 33 6.98 -18.62 -9.29
CA TYR A 33 6.68 -17.28 -8.79
C TYR A 33 5.32 -17.18 -8.08
N TRP A 34 4.29 -17.85 -8.61
CA TRP A 34 2.97 -17.89 -7.97
C TRP A 34 3.01 -18.60 -6.62
N GLN A 35 3.66 -19.76 -6.54
CA GLN A 35 3.79 -20.51 -5.29
C GLN A 35 4.59 -19.72 -4.25
N TRP A 36 5.68 -19.07 -4.66
CA TRP A 36 6.43 -18.19 -3.77
C TRP A 36 5.57 -17.03 -3.25
N TYR A 37 4.79 -16.40 -4.15
CA TYR A 37 3.89 -15.33 -3.79
C TYR A 37 2.80 -15.80 -2.83
N MET A 38 2.20 -16.98 -3.03
CA MET A 38 1.19 -17.53 -2.11
C MET A 38 1.77 -17.78 -0.72
N ASN A 39 2.97 -18.36 -0.64
CA ASN A 39 3.62 -18.64 0.64
C ASN A 39 4.01 -17.36 1.41
N THR A 40 4.41 -16.31 0.69
CA THR A 40 4.89 -15.05 1.27
C THR A 40 3.78 -14.01 1.44
N GLY A 41 2.76 -14.07 0.58
CA GLY A 41 1.74 -13.02 0.36
C GLY A 41 0.86 -12.74 1.56
N LYS A 42 0.59 -13.76 2.40
CA LYS A 42 -0.13 -13.58 3.66
C LYS A 42 0.58 -12.63 4.62
N PHE A 43 1.90 -12.68 4.67
CA PHE A 43 2.70 -11.77 5.49
C PHE A 43 2.83 -10.39 4.85
N ILE A 44 2.76 -10.30 3.52
CA ILE A 44 2.83 -9.04 2.79
C ILE A 44 1.63 -8.14 3.10
N GLY A 45 0.42 -8.71 3.12
CA GLY A 45 -0.79 -7.95 3.47
C GLY A 45 -0.71 -7.35 4.88
N LEU A 46 -0.24 -8.14 5.85
CA LEU A 46 0.00 -7.69 7.23
C LEU A 46 1.13 -6.66 7.30
N GLY A 47 2.23 -6.91 6.58
CA GLY A 47 3.37 -6.01 6.50
C GLY A 47 2.95 -4.63 5.98
N LEU A 48 2.06 -4.57 4.98
CA LEU A 48 1.52 -3.31 4.48
C LEU A 48 0.72 -2.57 5.56
N SER A 49 -0.15 -3.25 6.31
CA SER A 49 -0.91 -2.64 7.41
C SER A 49 -0.03 -2.14 8.56
N VAL A 50 1.04 -2.86 8.90
CA VAL A 50 1.99 -2.39 9.91
C VAL A 50 2.80 -1.20 9.37
N THR A 51 3.22 -1.27 8.11
CA THR A 51 4.00 -0.21 7.48
C THR A 51 3.20 1.07 7.32
N SER A 52 1.90 0.99 7.00
CA SER A 52 1.05 2.16 6.89
C SER A 52 0.89 2.90 8.22
N MET A 53 0.79 2.14 9.32
CA MET A 53 0.74 2.67 10.67
C MET A 53 2.05 3.38 11.05
N VAL A 54 3.20 2.80 10.68
CA VAL A 54 4.53 3.38 10.97
C VAL A 54 4.82 4.62 10.10
N TRP A 55 4.40 4.62 8.84
CA TRP A 55 4.71 5.69 7.89
C TRP A 55 3.70 6.86 7.92
N GLY A 56 2.80 6.89 8.92
CA GLY A 56 1.94 8.02 9.28
C GLY A 56 1.36 8.78 8.09
N LYS A 57 0.16 8.36 7.63
CA LYS A 57 -0.60 8.83 6.45
C LYS A 57 -0.40 8.05 5.15
N MET A 58 0.23 6.89 5.18
CA MET A 58 0.27 6.04 3.99
C MET A 58 -1.15 5.54 3.61
N GLY A 59 -2.02 5.33 4.60
CA GLY A 59 -3.40 4.95 4.36
C GLY A 59 -4.24 6.02 3.67
N ASP A 60 -3.87 7.30 3.83
CA ASP A 60 -4.47 8.43 3.13
C ASP A 60 -4.16 8.48 1.64
N HIS A 61 -3.30 7.59 1.10
CA HIS A 61 -2.87 7.63 -0.29
C HIS A 61 -3.70 6.69 -1.19
N PRO A 62 -4.86 7.12 -1.74
CA PRO A 62 -5.77 6.26 -2.50
C PRO A 62 -5.14 5.67 -3.77
N GLY A 63 -4.04 6.24 -4.24
CA GLY A 63 -3.24 5.71 -5.33
C GLY A 63 -2.82 4.26 -5.10
N LEU A 64 -2.52 3.87 -3.85
CA LEU A 64 -2.03 2.53 -3.50
C LEU A 64 -3.07 1.42 -3.68
N ILE A 65 -4.35 1.78 -3.83
CA ILE A 65 -5.46 0.86 -4.11
C ILE A 65 -6.21 1.24 -5.40
N ALA A 66 -5.60 2.07 -6.25
CA ALA A 66 -6.26 2.64 -7.42
C ALA A 66 -6.71 1.56 -8.41
N LYS A 67 -7.89 1.78 -9.02
CA LYS A 67 -8.39 0.94 -10.11
C LYS A 67 -7.59 1.11 -11.41
N ASN A 68 -6.95 2.26 -11.60
CA ASN A 68 -6.13 2.51 -12.78
C ASN A 68 -4.71 1.97 -12.52
N PRO A 69 -4.19 1.06 -13.36
CA PRO A 69 -2.92 0.38 -13.10
C PRO A 69 -1.72 1.33 -13.10
N LEU A 70 -1.75 2.38 -13.94
CA LEU A 70 -0.66 3.35 -13.99
C LEU A 70 -0.66 4.27 -12.76
N ALA A 71 -1.84 4.69 -12.28
CA ALA A 71 -1.96 5.41 -11.02
C ALA A 71 -1.52 4.56 -9.82
N TYR A 72 -1.83 3.26 -9.84
CA TYR A 72 -1.38 2.29 -8.85
C TYR A 72 0.15 2.17 -8.83
N LEU A 73 0.77 1.87 -9.98
CA LEU A 73 2.22 1.79 -10.10
C LEU A 73 2.91 3.12 -9.73
N GLY A 74 2.33 4.25 -10.14
CA GLY A 74 2.83 5.58 -9.79
C GLY A 74 2.83 5.84 -8.29
N ALA A 75 1.78 5.41 -7.58
CA ALA A 75 1.72 5.53 -6.12
C ALA A 75 2.77 4.68 -5.40
N TYR A 76 3.01 3.44 -5.85
CA TYR A 76 4.10 2.63 -5.29
C TYR A 76 5.49 3.16 -5.68
N ALA A 77 5.67 3.74 -6.86
CA ALA A 77 6.91 4.40 -7.23
C ALA A 77 7.18 5.63 -6.34
N GLN A 78 6.15 6.41 -6.01
CA GLN A 78 6.25 7.51 -5.04
C GLN A 78 6.64 7.01 -3.65
N LEU A 79 6.04 5.90 -3.20
CA LEU A 79 6.40 5.24 -1.93
C LEU A 79 7.89 4.85 -1.90
N VAL A 80 8.41 4.27 -2.99
CA VAL A 80 9.83 3.92 -3.10
C VAL A 80 10.74 5.16 -3.14
N GLY A 81 10.29 6.25 -3.76
CA GLY A 81 11.05 7.50 -3.84
C GLY A 81 11.11 8.29 -2.53
N LEU A 82 10.16 8.08 -1.62
CA LEU A 82 10.03 8.86 -0.39
C LEU A 82 11.23 8.74 0.56
N PRO A 83 11.79 7.54 0.85
CA PRO A 83 13.01 7.42 1.66
C PRO A 83 14.20 8.18 1.08
N ILE A 84 14.39 8.12 -0.24
CA ILE A 84 15.47 8.83 -0.93
C ILE A 84 15.32 10.34 -0.72
N TYR A 85 14.10 10.85 -0.90
CA TYR A 85 13.79 12.26 -0.71
C TYR A 85 13.95 12.70 0.75
N ALA A 86 13.46 11.91 1.70
CA ALA A 86 13.56 12.17 3.13
C ALA A 86 15.02 12.24 3.59
N VAL A 87 15.82 11.23 3.24
CA VAL A 87 17.25 11.16 3.58
C VAL A 87 18.01 12.32 2.93
N GLY A 88 17.74 12.62 1.65
CA GLY A 88 18.34 13.77 0.97
C GLY A 88 18.00 15.10 1.64
N THR A 89 16.80 15.23 2.21
CA THR A 89 16.37 16.42 2.97
C THR A 89 17.11 16.53 4.29
N HIS A 90 17.22 15.43 5.05
CA HIS A 90 17.95 15.40 6.32
C HIS A 90 19.46 15.62 6.15
N LEU A 91 20.07 15.04 5.12
CA LEU A 91 21.50 15.25 4.84
C LEU A 91 21.83 16.70 4.46
N ARG A 92 20.86 17.45 3.91
CA ARG A 92 21.02 18.87 3.59
C ARG A 92 20.79 19.78 4.79
N SER A 93 19.97 19.37 5.75
CA SER A 93 19.59 20.23 6.89
C SER A 93 20.53 20.08 8.09
N VAL A 94 21.15 18.91 8.27
CA VAL A 94 21.98 18.63 9.45
C VAL A 94 23.43 18.99 9.21
N ASN A 95 23.85 20.18 9.64
CA ASN A 95 25.26 20.61 9.54
C ASN A 95 26.19 19.90 10.54
N ASP A 96 25.68 19.46 11.70
CA ASP A 96 26.51 19.00 12.83
C ASP A 96 26.48 17.48 13.09
N ALA A 97 25.92 16.67 12.18
CA ALA A 97 25.95 15.21 12.34
C ALA A 97 27.38 14.66 12.17
N ASP A 98 27.75 13.73 13.04
CA ASP A 98 29.01 13.00 12.92
C ASP A 98 29.10 12.25 11.57
N ILE A 99 30.32 12.11 11.05
CA ILE A 99 30.53 11.49 9.74
C ILE A 99 30.10 10.02 9.73
N PHE A 100 30.22 9.33 10.87
CA PHE A 100 29.76 7.95 11.01
C PHE A 100 28.24 7.87 10.86
N ASP A 101 27.49 8.72 11.56
CA ASP A 101 26.02 8.76 11.49
C ASP A 101 25.53 9.05 10.07
N ARG A 102 26.22 9.94 9.34
CA ARG A 102 25.93 10.22 7.93
C ARG A 102 26.16 9.00 7.04
N LEU A 103 27.29 8.30 7.21
CA LEU A 103 27.60 7.09 6.44
C LEU A 103 26.59 5.97 6.70
N VAL A 104 26.25 5.74 7.97
CA VAL A 104 25.25 4.74 8.37
C VAL A 104 23.87 5.13 7.82
N THR A 105 23.48 6.40 7.89
CA THR A 105 22.21 6.89 7.34
C THR A 105 22.13 6.66 5.83
N ILE A 106 23.19 6.99 5.09
CA ILE A 106 23.25 6.77 3.63
C ILE A 106 23.16 5.27 3.32
N LEU A 107 23.92 4.43 4.03
CA LEU A 107 23.88 2.98 3.84
C LEU A 107 22.49 2.40 4.11
N MET A 108 21.86 2.78 5.23
CA MET A 108 20.51 2.34 5.57
C MET A 108 19.48 2.81 4.54
N ALA A 109 19.59 4.04 4.08
CA ALA A 109 18.73 4.57 3.02
C ALA A 109 18.84 3.78 1.72
N LEU A 110 20.06 3.40 1.32
CA LEU A 110 20.29 2.56 0.15
C LEU A 110 19.68 1.17 0.32
N LEU A 111 19.85 0.54 1.49
CA LEU A 111 19.27 -0.77 1.79
C LEU A 111 17.73 -0.74 1.77
N ILE A 112 17.11 0.26 2.40
CA ILE A 112 15.65 0.43 2.39
C ILE A 112 15.15 0.66 0.96
N THR A 113 15.84 1.53 0.20
CA THR A 113 15.49 1.80 -1.20
C THR A 113 15.58 0.53 -2.05
N ALA A 114 16.65 -0.25 -1.91
CA ALA A 114 16.81 -1.50 -2.62
C ALA A 114 15.70 -2.51 -2.26
N ALA A 115 15.37 -2.64 -0.96
CA ALA A 115 14.28 -3.50 -0.51
C ALA A 115 12.92 -3.07 -1.09
N LEU A 116 12.62 -1.76 -1.10
CA LEU A 116 11.39 -1.23 -1.70
C LEU A 116 11.36 -1.39 -3.22
N MET A 117 12.50 -1.30 -3.91
CA MET A 117 12.60 -1.59 -5.34
C MET A 117 12.33 -3.06 -5.64
N VAL A 118 12.88 -3.98 -4.84
CA VAL A 118 12.55 -5.42 -4.95
C VAL A 118 11.07 -5.62 -4.70
N TYR A 119 10.47 -4.98 -3.69
CA TYR A 119 9.04 -5.05 -3.42
C TYR A 119 8.20 -4.53 -4.60
N LEU A 120 8.55 -3.37 -5.15
CA LEU A 120 7.90 -2.75 -6.31
C LEU A 120 7.93 -3.65 -7.55
N VAL A 121 9.04 -4.34 -7.78
CA VAL A 121 9.19 -5.21 -8.95
C VAL A 121 8.53 -6.57 -8.73
N THR A 122 8.67 -7.17 -7.55
CA THR A 122 8.30 -8.58 -7.31
C THR A 122 6.91 -8.76 -6.70
N ILE A 123 6.40 -7.81 -5.93
CA ILE A 123 5.16 -7.97 -5.16
C ILE A 123 4.02 -7.15 -5.75
N VAL A 124 4.28 -5.86 -5.98
CA VAL A 124 3.27 -4.90 -6.45
C VAL A 124 2.52 -5.35 -7.72
N PRO A 125 3.16 -5.96 -8.74
CA PRO A 125 2.45 -6.32 -9.97
C PRO A 125 1.34 -7.34 -9.78
N ILE A 126 1.59 -8.39 -8.98
CA ILE A 126 0.58 -9.43 -8.73
C ILE A 126 -0.42 -8.98 -7.66
N GLN A 127 0.04 -8.22 -6.66
CA GLN A 127 -0.81 -7.62 -5.63
C GLN A 127 -1.86 -6.69 -6.24
N TYR A 128 -1.57 -6.04 -7.36
CA TYR A 128 -2.54 -5.21 -8.08
C TYR A 128 -3.86 -5.95 -8.35
N PHE A 129 -3.82 -7.20 -8.82
CA PHE A 129 -5.04 -7.94 -9.15
C PHE A 129 -5.85 -8.29 -7.91
N ILE A 130 -5.17 -8.61 -6.81
CA ILE A 130 -5.83 -8.85 -5.52
C ILE A 130 -6.47 -7.56 -5.03
N PHE A 131 -5.73 -6.44 -5.05
CA PHE A 131 -6.22 -5.13 -4.62
C PHE A 131 -7.35 -4.60 -5.52
N LEU A 132 -7.35 -4.97 -6.80
CA LEU A 132 -8.43 -4.67 -7.70
C LEU A 132 -9.73 -5.38 -7.26
N LEU A 133 -9.64 -6.62 -6.76
CA LEU A 133 -10.79 -7.36 -6.25
C LEU A 133 -11.16 -6.89 -4.83
N VAL A 134 -10.27 -7.09 -3.86
CA VAL A 134 -10.55 -6.90 -2.43
C VAL A 134 -10.58 -5.44 -1.99
N GLY A 135 -9.93 -4.54 -2.73
CA GLY A 135 -9.94 -3.10 -2.46
C GLY A 135 -11.18 -2.38 -3.00
N ALA A 136 -12.12 -3.09 -3.65
CA ALA A 136 -13.34 -2.48 -4.19
C ALA A 136 -14.21 -1.78 -3.12
N PRO A 137 -14.46 -2.37 -1.93
CA PRO A 137 -15.20 -1.69 -0.86
C PRO A 137 -14.48 -0.43 -0.37
N ALA A 138 -13.17 -0.51 -0.11
CA ALA A 138 -12.37 0.64 0.33
C ALA A 138 -12.41 1.80 -0.68
N ARG A 139 -12.32 1.50 -1.99
CA ARG A 139 -12.49 2.51 -3.04
C ARG A 139 -13.91 3.09 -3.10
N ALA A 140 -14.94 2.31 -2.79
CA ALA A 140 -16.31 2.79 -2.75
C ALA A 140 -16.52 3.74 -1.57
N PHE A 141 -16.07 3.34 -0.38
CA PHE A 141 -16.13 4.17 0.83
C PHE A 141 -15.34 5.46 0.69
N ASN A 142 -14.16 5.41 0.06
CA ASN A 142 -13.37 6.61 -0.18
C ASN A 142 -13.98 7.59 -1.20
N ARG A 143 -14.99 7.17 -1.97
CA ARG A 143 -15.73 8.07 -2.89
C ARG A 143 -16.99 8.66 -2.25
N SER A 144 -17.38 8.17 -1.08
CA SER A 144 -18.56 8.67 -0.38
C SER A 144 -18.33 10.09 0.13
N SER A 145 -19.30 10.98 -0.11
CA SER A 145 -19.37 12.30 0.51
C SER A 145 -19.82 12.24 1.98
N MET A 146 -20.30 11.08 2.42
CA MET A 146 -20.72 10.82 3.79
C MET A 146 -19.70 9.95 4.51
N MET A 147 -19.47 10.25 5.78
CA MET A 147 -18.65 9.51 6.72
C MET A 147 -19.48 9.17 7.95
N VAL A 148 -19.06 8.12 8.65
CA VAL A 148 -19.67 7.73 9.92
C VAL A 148 -18.78 8.26 11.04
N ALA A 149 -19.35 9.02 11.96
CA ALA A 149 -18.71 9.39 13.22
C ALA A 149 -19.34 8.59 14.35
N ALA A 150 -18.52 8.19 15.30
CA ALA A 150 -18.99 7.52 16.50
C ALA A 150 -18.47 8.23 17.76
N ARG A 151 -19.23 8.13 18.84
CA ARG A 151 -18.79 8.52 20.18
C ARG A 151 -19.29 7.54 21.24
N PHE A 152 -18.56 7.39 22.33
CA PHE A 152 -19.04 6.70 23.52
C PHE A 152 -19.65 7.69 24.49
N VAL A 153 -20.89 7.47 24.89
CA VAL A 153 -21.59 8.21 25.94
C VAL A 153 -21.95 7.21 27.05
N GLY A 154 -21.12 7.15 28.09
CA GLY A 154 -21.21 6.09 29.10
C GLY A 154 -20.90 4.71 28.47
N THR A 155 -21.88 3.83 28.45
CA THR A 155 -21.80 2.49 27.82
C THR A 155 -22.44 2.42 26.44
N GLN A 156 -23.06 3.51 25.97
CA GLN A 156 -23.76 3.54 24.69
C GLN A 156 -22.84 4.07 23.59
N LEU A 157 -22.84 3.38 22.45
CA LEU A 157 -22.20 3.83 21.21
C LEU A 157 -23.21 4.65 20.42
N GLU A 158 -22.98 5.96 20.32
CA GLU A 158 -23.75 6.82 19.43
C GLU A 158 -23.07 6.90 18.06
N ILE A 159 -23.86 6.82 17.00
CA ILE A 159 -23.40 6.84 15.61
C ILE A 159 -24.14 7.96 14.88
N LYS A 160 -23.42 8.78 14.12
CA LYS A 160 -24.01 9.79 13.25
C LYS A 160 -23.34 9.82 11.89
N ASP A 161 -24.14 10.15 10.88
CA ASP A 161 -23.62 10.48 9.57
C ASP A 161 -23.15 11.93 9.55
N VAL A 162 -21.94 12.16 9.03
CA VAL A 162 -21.33 13.48 8.86
C VAL A 162 -20.87 13.63 7.42
N LYS A 163 -20.92 14.85 6.87
CA LYS A 163 -20.35 15.07 5.54
C LYS A 163 -18.83 15.10 5.66
N ARG A 164 -18.17 14.55 4.65
CA ARG A 164 -16.72 14.56 4.53
C ARG A 164 -16.22 16.01 4.49
N GLY A 165 -15.31 16.34 5.40
CA GLY A 165 -14.71 17.68 5.52
C GLY A 165 -15.40 18.59 6.55
N ASP A 166 -16.55 18.18 7.10
CA ASP A 166 -17.14 18.89 8.24
C ASP A 166 -16.22 18.72 9.47
N GLN A 167 -16.09 19.78 10.27
CA GLN A 167 -15.37 19.67 11.55
C GLN A 167 -16.14 18.76 12.49
N MET A 168 -15.46 17.76 13.02
CA MET A 168 -16.04 16.88 14.03
C MET A 168 -16.17 17.62 15.36
N GLU A 169 -17.34 17.50 15.96
CA GLU A 169 -17.58 17.92 17.34
C GLU A 169 -16.63 17.18 18.30
N SER A 170 -16.22 17.86 19.37
CA SER A 170 -15.37 17.29 20.41
C SER A 170 -15.95 15.98 20.98
N GLY A 171 -15.11 14.95 21.09
CA GLY A 171 -15.49 13.63 21.61
C GLY A 171 -16.05 12.66 20.57
N TRP A 172 -16.31 13.10 19.34
CA TRP A 172 -16.55 12.20 18.22
C TRP A 172 -15.23 11.79 17.58
N TRP A 173 -15.12 10.53 17.17
CA TRP A 173 -14.06 10.05 16.28
C TRP A 173 -14.67 9.57 14.95
N GLN A 174 -13.86 9.58 13.89
CA GLN A 174 -14.26 9.09 12.59
C GLN A 174 -14.23 7.56 12.64
N ALA A 175 -15.39 6.93 12.46
CA ALA A 175 -15.56 5.48 12.49
C ALA A 175 -15.80 4.96 11.06
N SER A 176 -15.01 5.45 10.11
CA SER A 176 -15.17 5.11 8.70
C SER A 176 -13.96 4.36 8.18
N ALA A 177 -14.22 3.20 7.57
CA ALA A 177 -13.26 2.47 6.73
C ALA A 177 -12.68 3.31 5.58
N ALA A 178 -13.25 4.49 5.31
CA ALA A 178 -12.73 5.44 4.33
C ALA A 178 -11.48 6.22 4.81
N GLU A 179 -11.17 6.21 6.11
CA GLU A 179 -9.99 6.88 6.68
C GLU A 179 -8.71 6.12 6.31
N GLU A 180 -8.73 4.79 6.48
CA GLU A 180 -7.57 3.93 6.25
C GLU A 180 -7.85 2.89 5.14
N PRO A 181 -8.15 3.33 3.90
CA PRO A 181 -8.60 2.44 2.83
C PRO A 181 -7.51 1.45 2.39
N VAL A 182 -6.22 1.82 2.53
CA VAL A 182 -5.10 0.92 2.23
C VAL A 182 -4.98 -0.17 3.28
N GLU A 183 -5.15 0.17 4.56
CA GLU A 183 -5.09 -0.79 5.68
C GLU A 183 -6.19 -1.82 5.57
N LEU A 184 -7.42 -1.37 5.34
CA LEU A 184 -8.56 -2.26 5.10
C LEU A 184 -8.27 -3.19 3.91
N THR A 185 -7.72 -2.65 2.81
CA THR A 185 -7.40 -3.46 1.64
C THR A 185 -6.30 -4.48 1.94
N GLY A 186 -5.28 -4.12 2.73
CA GLY A 186 -4.21 -5.02 3.20
C GLY A 186 -4.76 -6.17 4.06
N LEU A 187 -5.64 -5.86 5.02
CA LEU A 187 -6.31 -6.85 5.87
C LEU A 187 -7.18 -7.81 5.04
N LEU A 188 -8.03 -7.26 4.15
CA LEU A 188 -8.88 -8.07 3.27
C LEU A 188 -8.06 -8.92 2.31
N SER A 189 -6.92 -8.41 1.82
CA SER A 189 -5.98 -9.16 0.98
C SER A 189 -5.36 -10.33 1.74
N SER A 190 -4.92 -10.11 2.98
CA SER A 190 -4.35 -11.17 3.82
C SER A 190 -5.39 -12.27 4.10
N LEU A 191 -6.62 -11.88 4.44
CA LEU A 191 -7.72 -12.83 4.65
C LEU A 191 -8.04 -13.60 3.37
N PHE A 192 -8.14 -12.92 2.24
CA PHE A 192 -8.41 -13.52 0.93
C PHE A 192 -7.34 -14.56 0.56
N LEU A 193 -6.05 -14.21 0.70
CA LEU A 193 -4.96 -15.14 0.40
C LEU A 193 -4.94 -16.35 1.35
N THR A 194 -5.28 -16.15 2.62
CA THR A 194 -5.39 -17.24 3.60
C THR A 194 -6.51 -18.21 3.22
N ILE A 195 -7.69 -17.69 2.84
CA ILE A 195 -8.81 -18.53 2.37
C ILE A 195 -8.41 -19.29 1.10
N LEU A 196 -7.74 -18.62 0.16
CA LEU A 196 -7.30 -19.23 -1.10
C LEU A 196 -6.26 -20.34 -0.87
N GLU A 197 -5.35 -20.17 0.09
CA GLU A 197 -4.41 -21.21 0.54
C GLU A 197 -5.15 -22.43 1.11
N VAL A 198 -6.15 -22.23 1.97
CA VAL A 198 -6.94 -23.31 2.59
C VAL A 198 -7.82 -24.07 1.58
N VAL A 199 -8.31 -23.39 0.53
CA VAL A 199 -9.21 -24.00 -0.46
C VAL A 199 -8.44 -24.75 -1.56
N LEU A 200 -7.23 -24.28 -1.91
CA LEU A 200 -6.44 -24.84 -3.01
C LEU A 200 -5.29 -25.76 -2.54
N GLY A 201 -4.92 -25.70 -1.26
CA GLY A 201 -3.91 -26.56 -0.62
C GLY A 201 -4.53 -27.75 0.11
#